data_AF-A0A9E0ACP0-F1
#
_entry.id   AF-A0A9E0ACP0-F1
#
_cell.length_a   1.000
_cell.length_b   1.000
_cell.length_c   1.000
_cell.angle_alpha   90.00
_cell.angle_beta   90.00
_cell.angle_gamma   90.00
#
_symmetry.space_group_name_H-M   'P 1'
#
loop_
_entity.id
_entity.type
_entity.pdbx_description
1 polymer ?
#
loop_
_entity_poly.entity_id
_entity_poly.type
_entity_poly.pdbx_seq_one_letter_code
_entity_poly.pdbx_strand_id
1 'polypeptide(L)'
;MSSKALLFFTLLCTGLLSSCMLATFDRTPGERLAEVPAEFQGVYKQIPSAKYKADMEDSTRLVLGNNWWELKRIDSTERYYMGDSIVLSKTDNYYFISVKNYNRKYWYVFIAEKSAPDKIVLRPVLPKVGCYKIKRRLTVLKNTGEDVVYQMDEAALIRYYRKAIRKKPGFELIKEK
;
A
#
# COMPACT_ATOMS: atom_id res chain seq x y z
N MET A 1 -22.29 -13.53 0.97
CA MET A 1 -21.75 -12.80 -0.22
C MET A 1 -20.78 -11.74 0.30
N SER A 2 -19.51 -11.63 -0.06
CA SER A 2 -18.49 -12.56 -0.59
C SER A 2 -17.23 -12.25 0.23
N SER A 3 -16.69 -13.25 0.94
CA SER A 3 -15.47 -13.22 1.78
C SER A 3 -14.18 -12.70 1.06
N LYS A 4 -14.27 -12.40 -0.24
CA LYS A 4 -13.14 -12.20 -1.16
C LYS A 4 -12.47 -10.83 -1.05
N ALA A 5 -13.21 -9.75 -0.79
CA ALA A 5 -12.62 -8.42 -0.55
C ALA A 5 -11.84 -8.36 0.79
N LEU A 6 -12.25 -9.17 1.77
CA LEU A 6 -11.57 -9.34 3.03
C LEU A 6 -10.20 -10.01 2.83
N LEU A 7 -10.07 -10.92 1.85
CA LEU A 7 -8.85 -11.68 1.57
C LEU A 7 -7.75 -10.90 0.82
N PHE A 8 -8.10 -9.92 -0.03
CA PHE A 8 -7.12 -8.95 -0.56
C PHE A 8 -6.47 -8.15 0.59
N PHE A 9 -7.32 -7.74 1.54
CA PHE A 9 -6.86 -7.16 2.79
C PHE A 9 -6.01 -8.18 3.53
N THR A 10 -6.42 -9.44 3.66
CA THR A 10 -5.66 -10.50 4.31
C THR A 10 -4.33 -10.83 3.62
N LEU A 11 -4.01 -10.49 2.37
CA LEU A 11 -2.68 -10.78 1.77
C LEU A 11 -1.75 -9.55 1.73
N LEU A 12 -2.33 -8.35 1.59
CA LEU A 12 -1.62 -7.11 1.92
C LEU A 12 -1.42 -6.99 3.45
N CYS A 13 -2.29 -7.63 4.25
CA CYS A 13 -2.37 -7.54 5.71
C CYS A 13 -2.17 -8.85 6.49
N THR A 14 -1.86 -10.01 5.91
CA THR A 14 -1.33 -11.16 6.71
C THR A 14 0.10 -10.92 7.12
N GLY A 15 0.82 -10.05 6.41
CA GLY A 15 1.99 -9.36 6.94
C GLY A 15 1.67 -8.23 7.93
N LEU A 16 0.40 -7.81 8.03
CA LEU A 16 -0.12 -6.73 8.87
C LEU A 16 -1.28 -7.21 9.77
N LEU A 17 -1.06 -8.24 10.61
CA LEU A 17 -1.94 -8.62 11.74
C LEU A 17 -2.06 -7.50 12.81
N SER A 18 -2.14 -6.27 12.35
CA SER A 18 -2.49 -5.07 13.08
C SER A 18 -3.03 -4.08 12.06
N SER A 19 -4.32 -4.19 11.73
CA SER A 19 -5.11 -3.05 11.26
C SER A 19 -4.98 -1.83 12.20
N CYS A 20 -4.46 -2.04 13.42
CA CYS A 20 -4.02 -1.03 14.39
C CYS A 20 -2.68 -0.31 14.09
N MET A 21 -1.89 -0.72 13.07
CA MET A 21 -0.58 -0.11 12.77
C MET A 21 -0.54 0.75 11.51
N LEU A 22 -1.61 0.84 10.71
CA LEU A 22 -1.62 1.71 9.53
C LEU A 22 -2.20 3.08 9.88
N ALA A 23 -1.61 4.15 9.35
CA ALA A 23 -2.22 5.47 9.42
C ALA A 23 -3.44 5.50 8.48
N THR A 24 -4.53 6.10 8.96
CA THR A 24 -5.75 6.30 8.15
C THR A 24 -5.88 7.74 7.71
N PHE A 25 -6.34 7.96 6.49
CA PHE A 25 -6.49 9.28 5.89
C PHE A 25 -7.92 9.52 5.42
N ASP A 26 -8.36 10.78 5.47
CA ASP A 26 -9.66 11.22 5.01
C ASP A 26 -9.85 11.11 3.48
N ARG A 27 -8.77 11.29 2.71
CA ARG A 27 -8.76 11.17 1.25
C ARG A 27 -7.48 10.54 0.71
N THR A 28 -7.49 10.20 -0.58
CA THR A 28 -6.30 9.79 -1.32
C THR A 28 -5.38 11.00 -1.56
N PRO A 29 -4.04 10.82 -1.55
CA PRO A 29 -3.11 11.89 -1.87
C PRO A 29 -3.10 12.15 -3.38
N GLY A 30 -2.80 13.38 -3.78
CA GLY A 30 -2.40 13.70 -5.15
C GLY A 30 -3.48 13.54 -6.21
N GLU A 31 -3.03 13.54 -7.47
CA GLU A 31 -3.88 13.35 -8.63
C GLU A 31 -4.09 11.85 -8.91
N ARG A 32 -5.35 11.43 -9.01
CA ARG A 32 -5.72 10.06 -9.36
C ARG A 32 -5.31 9.78 -10.81
N LEU A 33 -4.56 8.70 -11.01
CA LEU A 33 -4.20 8.24 -12.34
C LEU A 33 -5.33 7.40 -12.93
N ALA A 34 -5.56 7.54 -14.24
CA ALA A 34 -6.47 6.68 -14.99
C ALA A 34 -5.86 5.29 -15.23
N GLU A 35 -4.53 5.21 -15.32
CA GLU A 35 -3.79 4.00 -15.64
C GLU A 35 -2.54 3.84 -14.77
N VAL A 36 -2.15 2.60 -14.53
CA VAL A 36 -0.85 2.20 -14.00
C VAL A 36 0.20 2.55 -15.04
N PRO A 37 1.23 3.36 -14.71
CA PRO A 37 2.29 3.70 -15.65
C PRO A 37 2.97 2.44 -16.19
N ALA A 38 3.33 2.42 -17.48
CA ALA A 38 3.95 1.28 -18.14
C ALA A 38 5.20 0.75 -17.41
N GLU A 39 5.93 1.63 -16.73
CA GLU A 39 7.10 1.28 -15.93
C GLU A 39 6.81 0.41 -14.68
N PHE A 40 5.55 0.37 -14.21
CA PHE A 40 5.06 -0.47 -13.12
C PHE A 40 4.27 -1.69 -13.62
N GLN A 41 3.94 -1.76 -14.91
CA GLN A 41 3.19 -2.89 -15.45
C GLN A 41 4.09 -4.13 -15.61
N GLY A 42 3.54 -5.32 -15.39
CA GLY A 42 4.26 -6.57 -15.52
C GLY A 42 3.82 -7.66 -14.54
N VAL A 43 4.52 -8.80 -14.60
CA VAL A 43 4.34 -9.92 -13.65
C VAL A 43 5.42 -9.82 -12.59
N TYR A 44 5.05 -9.91 -11.32
CA TYR A 44 5.93 -9.75 -10.18
C TYR A 44 5.84 -10.96 -9.25
N LYS A 45 7.00 -11.44 -8.80
CA LYS A 45 7.10 -12.33 -7.65
C LYS A 45 7.17 -11.48 -6.38
N GLN A 46 6.24 -11.70 -5.46
CA GLN A 46 6.30 -11.07 -4.14
C GLN A 46 7.38 -11.77 -3.33
N ILE A 47 8.37 -11.03 -2.84
CA ILE A 47 9.37 -11.58 -1.92
C ILE A 47 8.92 -11.26 -0.49
N PRO A 48 8.51 -12.25 0.32
CA PRO A 48 8.27 -12.01 1.74
C PRO A 48 9.57 -11.50 2.36
N SER A 49 9.52 -10.36 3.07
CA SER A 49 10.69 -9.88 3.80
C SER A 49 11.19 -11.00 4.71
N ALA A 50 12.51 -11.17 4.87
CA ALA A 50 13.13 -12.28 5.62
C ALA A 50 12.60 -12.47 7.06
N LYS A 51 11.89 -11.48 7.61
CA LYS A 51 11.21 -11.52 8.91
C LYS A 51 9.87 -12.31 8.92
N TYR A 52 9.31 -12.64 7.76
CA TYR A 52 7.97 -13.24 7.57
C TYR A 52 8.04 -14.61 6.86
N LYS A 53 9.08 -15.40 7.15
CA LYS A 53 9.41 -16.65 6.44
C LYS A 53 8.51 -17.87 6.74
N ALA A 54 7.48 -17.73 7.57
CA ALA A 54 6.59 -18.84 7.86
C ALA A 54 5.36 -18.79 6.93
N ASP A 55 5.27 -19.78 6.05
CA ASP A 55 4.02 -20.26 5.43
C ASP A 55 3.37 -19.47 4.28
N MET A 56 4.14 -18.78 3.43
CA MET A 56 3.58 -18.25 2.16
C MET A 56 3.95 -19.16 0.99
N GLU A 57 2.92 -19.78 0.38
CA GLU A 57 3.03 -20.56 -0.86
C GLU A 57 3.91 -19.86 -1.89
N ASP A 58 4.85 -20.61 -2.48
CA ASP A 58 5.83 -20.16 -3.47
C ASP A 58 5.21 -19.63 -4.80
N SER A 59 3.88 -19.55 -4.88
CA SER A 59 3.11 -19.44 -6.12
C SER A 59 2.29 -18.16 -6.29
N THR A 60 2.32 -17.23 -5.34
CA THR A 60 1.54 -15.99 -5.49
C THR A 60 2.27 -14.99 -6.40
N ARG A 61 1.79 -14.83 -7.63
CA ARG A 61 2.24 -13.78 -8.57
C ARG A 61 1.30 -12.58 -8.53
N LEU A 62 1.87 -11.38 -8.51
CA LEU A 62 1.13 -10.14 -8.73
C LEU A 62 1.33 -9.69 -10.17
N VAL A 63 0.26 -9.60 -10.95
CA VAL A 63 0.28 -9.04 -12.30
C VAL A 63 -0.34 -7.65 -12.27
N LEU A 64 0.41 -6.64 -12.71
CA LEU A 64 -0.04 -5.27 -12.84
C LEU A 64 -0.31 -4.97 -14.31
N GLY A 65 -1.58 -4.82 -14.66
CA GLY A 65 -2.04 -4.34 -15.96
C GLY A 65 -2.21 -2.83 -16.00
N ASN A 66 -2.74 -2.30 -17.10
CA ASN A 66 -2.91 -0.85 -17.28
C ASN A 66 -3.94 -0.23 -16.33
N ASN A 67 -4.97 -0.93 -15.89
CA ASN A 67 -5.95 -0.42 -14.92
C ASN A 67 -6.41 -1.48 -13.92
N TRP A 68 -5.65 -2.57 -13.76
CA TRP A 68 -6.00 -3.67 -12.87
C TRP A 68 -4.77 -4.34 -12.26
N TRP A 69 -5.03 -5.06 -11.17
CA TRP A 69 -4.09 -5.78 -10.34
C TRP A 69 -4.63 -7.20 -10.21
N GLU A 70 -3.84 -8.20 -10.56
CA GLU A 70 -4.25 -9.60 -10.50
C GLU A 70 -3.34 -10.39 -9.59
N LEU A 71 -3.93 -11.12 -8.66
CA LEU A 71 -3.25 -12.08 -7.81
C LEU A 71 -3.48 -13.46 -8.41
N LYS A 72 -2.42 -14.10 -8.91
CA LYS A 72 -2.45 -15.50 -9.34
C LYS A 72 -1.91 -16.35 -8.20
N ARG A 73 -2.74 -17.25 -7.67
CA ARG A 73 -2.39 -18.29 -6.69
C ARG A 73 -2.43 -19.66 -7.39
N ILE A 74 -2.01 -20.72 -6.70
CA ILE A 74 -2.09 -22.11 -7.23
C ILE A 74 -3.52 -22.47 -7.64
N ASP A 75 -4.49 -22.11 -6.79
CA ASP A 75 -5.87 -22.59 -6.87
C ASP A 75 -6.86 -21.55 -7.42
N SER A 76 -6.42 -20.30 -7.57
CA SER A 76 -7.32 -19.18 -7.82
C SER A 76 -6.62 -18.00 -8.48
N THR A 77 -7.39 -17.22 -9.23
CA THR A 77 -6.95 -15.94 -9.77
C THR A 77 -7.97 -14.88 -9.39
N GLU A 78 -7.50 -13.79 -8.80
CA GLU A 78 -8.35 -12.67 -8.38
C GLU A 78 -7.86 -11.39 -9.05
N ARG A 79 -8.73 -10.74 -9.83
CA ARG A 79 -8.45 -9.47 -10.49
C ARG A 79 -9.21 -8.32 -9.85
N TYR A 80 -8.52 -7.23 -9.59
CA TYR A 80 -9.00 -6.01 -8.97
C TYR A 80 -8.75 -4.83 -9.91
N TYR A 81 -9.81 -4.15 -10.31
CA TYR A 81 -9.70 -2.96 -11.15
C TYR A 81 -9.44 -1.71 -10.30
N MET A 82 -8.63 -0.79 -10.82
CA MET A 82 -8.52 0.56 -10.29
C MET A 82 -9.90 1.20 -10.26
N GLY A 83 -10.24 1.83 -9.15
CA GLY A 83 -11.61 2.19 -8.86
C GLY A 83 -11.73 2.88 -7.52
N ASP A 84 -12.93 2.86 -6.95
CA ASP A 84 -13.20 3.60 -5.71
C ASP A 84 -12.74 2.86 -4.44
N SER A 85 -12.14 1.68 -4.60
CA SER A 85 -11.56 0.87 -3.51
C SER A 85 -10.04 0.81 -3.57
N ILE A 86 -9.43 0.95 -4.75
CA ILE A 86 -7.98 0.97 -4.97
C ILE A 86 -7.67 2.09 -5.96
N VAL A 87 -6.98 3.12 -5.47
CA VAL A 87 -6.62 4.30 -6.23
C VAL A 87 -5.11 4.38 -6.34
N LEU A 88 -4.61 4.47 -7.57
CA LEU A 88 -3.24 4.90 -7.83
C LEU A 88 -3.25 6.40 -8.06
N SER A 89 -2.37 7.11 -7.38
CA SER A 89 -2.24 8.56 -7.53
C SER A 89 -0.78 9.01 -7.53
N LYS A 90 -0.54 10.23 -7.99
CA LYS A 90 0.80 10.82 -8.09
C LYS A 90 0.84 12.23 -7.49
N THR A 91 1.94 12.54 -6.82
CA THR A 91 2.31 13.92 -6.47
C THR A 91 3.82 14.04 -6.59
N ASP A 92 4.29 15.04 -7.32
CA ASP A 92 5.70 15.20 -7.67
C ASP A 92 6.27 13.89 -8.26
N ASN A 93 7.32 13.36 -7.64
CA ASN A 93 8.00 12.12 -8.02
C ASN A 93 7.55 10.91 -7.19
N TYR A 94 6.41 11.00 -6.51
CA TYR A 94 5.89 9.94 -5.64
C TYR A 94 4.61 9.35 -6.19
N TYR A 95 4.60 8.02 -6.31
CA TYR A 95 3.39 7.25 -6.57
C TYR A 95 2.81 6.74 -5.24
N PHE A 96 1.50 6.85 -5.11
CA PHE A 96 0.77 6.42 -3.94
C PHE A 96 -0.29 5.39 -4.34
N ILE A 97 -0.35 4.29 -3.60
CA ILE A 97 -1.43 3.31 -3.71
C ILE A 97 -2.30 3.50 -2.48
N SER A 98 -3.54 3.90 -2.70
CA SER A 98 -4.53 4.10 -1.65
C SER A 98 -5.56 2.99 -1.70
N VAL A 99 -5.72 2.29 -0.57
CA VAL A 99 -6.71 1.22 -0.42
C VAL A 99 -7.76 1.67 0.56
N LYS A 100 -9.03 1.62 0.15
CA LYS A 100 -10.14 1.97 1.01
C LYS A 100 -10.30 0.92 2.11
N ASN A 101 -10.39 1.36 3.34
CA ASN A 101 -10.74 0.47 4.44
C ASN A 101 -12.22 0.08 4.27
N TYR A 102 -12.55 -1.19 4.07
CA TYR A 102 -13.95 -1.58 3.88
C TYR A 102 -14.82 -1.35 5.12
N ASN A 103 -14.22 -1.38 6.31
CA ASN A 103 -14.93 -1.18 7.57
C ASN A 103 -15.05 0.30 7.95
N ARG A 104 -14.29 1.19 7.31
CA ARG A 104 -14.16 2.61 7.70
C ARG A 104 -14.06 3.45 6.44
N LYS A 105 -14.81 4.56 6.32
CA LYS A 105 -14.79 5.43 5.11
C LYS A 105 -13.45 6.20 4.89
N TYR A 106 -12.30 5.61 5.22
CA TYR A 106 -10.96 6.17 5.22
C TYR A 106 -10.00 5.32 4.38
N TRP A 107 -8.82 5.89 4.13
CA TRP A 107 -7.83 5.33 3.22
C TRP A 107 -6.58 4.90 3.96
N TYR A 108 -6.07 3.73 3.60
CA TYR A 108 -4.69 3.35 3.85
C TYR A 108 -3.84 3.75 2.66
N VAL A 109 -2.66 4.32 2.94
CA VAL A 109 -1.77 4.83 1.90
C VAL A 109 -0.44 4.10 1.96
N PHE A 110 0.01 3.68 0.79
CA PHE A 110 1.32 3.10 0.54
C PHE A 110 2.05 3.96 -0.46
N ILE A 111 3.36 4.14 -0.28
CA ILE A 111 4.20 4.83 -1.25
C ILE A 111 4.94 3.77 -2.07
N ALA A 112 4.82 3.88 -3.38
CA ALA A 112 5.46 2.99 -4.34
C ALA A 112 6.68 3.68 -4.95
N GLU A 113 7.83 3.01 -4.90
CA GLU A 113 9.06 3.48 -5.51
C GLU A 113 9.62 2.41 -6.45
N LYS A 114 10.09 2.84 -7.61
CA LYS A 114 10.94 2.00 -8.46
C LYS A 114 12.37 2.06 -7.90
N SER A 115 12.84 0.95 -7.33
CA SER A 115 14.19 0.87 -6.78
C SER A 115 15.21 0.37 -7.80
N ALA A 116 14.76 -0.36 -8.83
CA ALA A 116 15.55 -0.83 -9.96
C ALA A 116 14.62 -1.04 -11.18
N PRO A 117 15.13 -1.24 -12.41
CA PRO A 117 14.30 -1.46 -13.60
C PRO A 117 13.23 -2.56 -13.43
N ASP A 118 13.58 -3.61 -12.69
CA ASP A 118 12.80 -4.81 -12.40
C ASP A 118 12.29 -4.87 -10.94
N LYS A 119 12.45 -3.82 -10.14
CA LYS A 119 12.12 -3.86 -8.72
C LYS A 119 11.31 -2.66 -8.25
N ILE A 120 10.14 -2.95 -7.67
CA ILE A 120 9.30 -1.98 -6.97
C ILE A 120 9.39 -2.24 -5.47
N VAL A 121 9.45 -1.17 -4.69
CA VAL A 121 9.34 -1.23 -3.23
C VAL A 121 8.10 -0.46 -2.80
N LEU A 122 7.21 -1.15 -2.09
CA LEU A 122 6.03 -0.57 -1.48
C LEU A 122 6.26 -0.36 0.01
N ARG A 123 5.93 0.82 0.53
CA ARG A 123 6.03 1.11 1.97
C ARG A 123 4.71 1.66 2.51
N PRO A 124 4.09 1.00 3.50
CA PRO A 124 2.89 1.53 4.14
C PRO A 124 3.21 2.78 4.94
N VAL A 125 2.24 3.69 5.04
CA VAL A 125 2.31 4.82 5.96
C VAL A 125 1.87 4.38 7.35
N LEU A 126 2.77 4.51 8.31
CA LEU A 126 2.58 4.07 9.70
C LEU A 126 2.41 5.29 10.63
N PRO A 127 1.63 5.19 11.71
CA PRO A 127 1.43 6.30 12.64
C PRO A 127 2.67 6.58 13.50
N LYS A 128 3.58 5.61 13.62
CA LYS A 128 4.83 5.73 14.34
C LYS A 128 5.90 4.83 13.73
N VAL A 129 7.11 5.36 13.55
CA VAL A 129 8.32 4.62 13.16
C VAL A 129 9.48 5.05 14.05
N GLY A 130 9.92 4.19 14.97
CA GLY A 130 10.91 4.56 15.98
C GLY A 130 10.45 5.75 16.83
N CYS A 131 11.24 6.83 16.88
CA CYS A 131 10.88 8.07 17.56
C CYS A 131 9.95 9.00 16.75
N TYR A 132 9.73 8.71 15.46
CA TYR A 132 8.96 9.57 14.55
C TYR A 132 7.47 9.25 14.62
N LYS A 133 6.70 10.16 15.23
CA LYS A 133 5.23 10.08 15.34
C LYS A 133 4.58 10.93 14.23
N ILE A 134 3.70 10.34 13.43
CA ILE A 134 3.02 11.02 12.32
C ILE A 134 2.15 12.18 12.82
N LYS A 135 1.53 12.04 14.00
CA LYS A 135 0.68 13.08 14.64
C LYS A 135 1.39 14.40 14.96
N ARG A 136 2.72 14.43 14.90
CA ARG A 136 3.53 15.66 15.04
C ARG A 136 3.85 16.31 13.69
N ARG A 137 3.34 15.75 12.60
CA ARG A 137 3.68 16.09 11.21
C ARG A 137 2.44 16.31 10.35
N LEU A 138 1.36 15.60 10.62
CA LEU A 138 0.07 15.74 9.95
C LEU A 138 -1.03 16.11 10.96
N THR A 139 -2.01 16.87 10.48
CA THR A 139 -3.20 17.27 11.23
C THR A 139 -4.07 16.06 11.53
N VAL A 140 -4.53 15.95 12.77
CA VAL A 140 -5.51 14.92 13.19
C VAL A 140 -6.91 15.50 13.02
N LEU A 141 -7.75 14.85 12.21
CA LEU A 141 -9.15 15.24 12.02
C LEU A 141 -10.07 14.56 13.03
N LYS A 142 -9.79 13.30 13.35
CA LYS A 142 -10.60 12.51 14.29
C LYS A 142 -9.68 11.65 15.15
N ASN A 143 -9.95 11.62 16.45
CA ASN A 143 -9.29 10.75 17.41
C ASN A 143 -10.32 10.18 18.38
N THR A 144 -10.63 8.90 18.26
CA THR A 144 -11.58 8.20 19.16
C THR A 144 -10.88 7.25 20.12
N GLY A 145 -9.57 7.42 20.34
CA GLY A 145 -8.74 6.53 21.15
C GLY A 145 -8.34 5.25 20.41
N GLU A 146 -9.31 4.56 19.83
CA GLU A 146 -9.09 3.37 18.99
C GLU A 146 -8.59 3.73 17.59
N ASP A 147 -9.02 4.89 17.07
CA ASP A 147 -8.71 5.34 15.72
C ASP A 147 -8.23 6.78 15.67
N VAL A 148 -7.17 7.00 14.88
CA VAL A 148 -6.69 8.33 14.53
C VAL A 148 -6.75 8.48 13.01
N VAL A 149 -7.55 9.44 12.57
CA VAL A 149 -7.70 9.83 11.17
C VAL A 149 -6.93 11.12 10.95
N TYR A 150 -6.02 11.08 9.99
CA TYR A 150 -5.21 12.23 9.59
C TYR A 150 -5.84 12.92 8.39
N GLN A 151 -5.77 14.25 8.37
CA GLN A 151 -6.01 15.01 7.15
C GLN A 151 -4.90 14.69 6.16
N MET A 152 -5.26 14.44 4.90
CA MET A 152 -4.28 14.31 3.85
C MET A 152 -3.63 15.68 3.56
N ASP A 153 -2.32 15.74 3.81
CA ASP A 153 -1.40 16.79 3.38
C ASP A 153 -0.20 16.10 2.74
N GLU A 154 -0.16 16.12 1.42
CA GLU A 154 0.83 15.44 0.59
C GLU A 154 2.25 15.89 0.92
N ALA A 155 2.46 17.20 1.10
CA ALA A 155 3.77 17.76 1.40
C ALA A 155 4.27 17.29 2.77
N ALA A 156 3.39 17.30 3.79
CA ALA A 156 3.72 16.79 5.12
C ALA A 156 3.96 15.27 5.12
N LEU A 157 3.15 14.53 4.37
CA LEU A 157 3.28 13.08 4.22
C LEU A 157 4.61 12.72 3.56
N ILE A 158 4.99 13.38 2.47
CA ILE A 158 6.27 13.17 1.79
C ILE A 158 7.45 13.49 2.72
N ARG A 159 7.37 14.59 3.49
CA ARG A 159 8.41 14.92 4.50
C ARG A 159 8.53 13.82 5.55
N TYR A 160 7.41 13.31 6.08
CA TYR A 160 7.40 12.21 7.04
C TYR A 160 7.99 10.93 6.44
N TYR A 161 7.58 10.60 5.21
CA TYR A 161 8.06 9.45 4.47
C TYR A 161 9.59 9.46 4.33
N ARG A 162 10.15 10.54 3.77
CA ARG A 162 11.60 10.70 3.57
C ARG A 162 12.37 10.61 4.89
N LYS A 163 11.84 11.20 5.96
CA LYS A 163 12.54 11.28 7.25
C LYS A 163 12.55 9.94 8.01
N ALA A 164 11.45 9.19 7.93
CA ALA A 164 11.19 8.05 8.80
C ALA A 164 10.93 6.73 8.05
N ILE A 165 9.96 6.70 7.14
CA ILE A 165 9.48 5.46 6.51
C ILE A 165 10.47 4.91 5.49
N ARG A 166 11.00 5.75 4.58
CA ARG A 166 11.89 5.33 3.49
C ARG A 166 13.15 4.61 3.96
N LYS A 167 13.58 4.89 5.20
CA LYS A 167 14.75 4.26 5.85
C LYS A 167 14.48 2.85 6.35
N LYS A 168 13.26 2.35 6.22
CA LYS A 168 12.86 0.99 6.63
C LYS A 168 12.75 0.07 5.41
N PRO A 169 12.98 -1.23 5.59
CA PRO A 169 12.63 -2.23 4.58
C PRO A 169 11.17 -2.05 4.15
N GLY A 170 10.90 -2.20 2.86
CA GLY A 170 9.55 -2.22 2.31
C GLY A 170 9.18 -3.61 1.82
N PHE A 171 7.99 -3.73 1.26
CA PHE A 171 7.58 -4.90 0.50
C PHE A 171 8.20 -4.82 -0.88
N GLU A 172 8.99 -5.82 -1.24
CA GLU A 172 9.70 -5.85 -2.51
C GLU A 172 8.94 -6.70 -3.51
N LEU A 173 8.72 -6.14 -4.70
CA LEU A 173 8.14 -6.81 -5.86
C LEU A 173 9.22 -6.88 -6.92
N ILE A 174 9.60 -8.09 -7.32
CA ILE A 174 10.59 -8.31 -8.38
C ILE A 174 9.88 -8.79 -9.64
N LYS A 175 10.10 -8.07 -10.74
CA LYS A 175 9.50 -8.34 -12.03
C LYS A 175 10.10 -9.63 -12.60
N GLU A 176 9.25 -10.55 -13.02
CA GLU A 176 9.66 -11.75 -13.74
C GLU A 176 10.15 -11.36 -15.14
N LYS A 177 11.17 -12.08 -15.63
CA LYS A 177 11.75 -11.89 -16.96
C LYS A 177 10.89 -12.52 -18.04
#